data_AF-A0A537TF17-F1
#
_entry.id   AF-A0A537TF17-F1
#
_cell.length_a   1.000
_cell.length_b   1.000
_cell.length_c   1.000
_cell.angle_alpha   90.00
_cell.angle_beta   90.00
_cell.angle_gamma   90.00
#
_symmetry.space_group_name_H-M   'P 1'
#
loop_
_entity.id
_entity.type
_entity.pdbx_description
1 polymer ?
#
loop_
_entity_poly.entity_id
_entity_poly.type
_entity_poly.pdbx_seq_one_letter_code
_entity_poly.pdbx_strand_id
1 'polypeptide(L)'
;RFGLFAVIAPPDVEGSLKEIEYAFEVLKADGIGLLTSYQIKYLGDPSFAPVYQELNRRKAVVYVHPTTPDCCRGLVPGIPPSSIEYATDSTRTIAHLVFTGTAMRFPDIRWIFSHSGGTLPFLTSRFVRLAEERKIANLPDGPLPEFRKFHYELAQGNTPGQIAALLKMVSISQVLYGTDYPFRNGAEVNRGIAEWGFTATDQRAIERENALALVPRLRAS
;
A
#
# COMPACT_ATOMS: atom_id res chain seq x y z
N ARG A 1 11.34 -8.74 -18.30
CA ARG A 1 11.27 -9.79 -17.24
C ARG A 1 10.10 -9.45 -16.32
N PHE A 2 9.53 -10.42 -15.62
CA PHE A 2 8.31 -10.22 -14.81
C PHE A 2 8.44 -10.80 -13.40
N GLY A 3 7.96 -10.05 -12.41
CA GLY A 3 7.57 -10.55 -11.09
C GLY A 3 6.08 -10.86 -11.06
N LEU A 4 5.62 -11.56 -10.02
CA LEU A 4 4.23 -11.98 -9.85
C LEU A 4 3.79 -11.82 -8.39
N PHE A 5 2.66 -11.16 -8.20
CA PHE A 5 1.93 -11.16 -6.92
C PHE A 5 0.67 -11.99 -7.11
N ALA A 6 0.49 -13.03 -6.28
CA ALA A 6 -0.72 -13.85 -6.32
C ALA A 6 -1.87 -13.15 -5.59
N VAL A 7 -3.10 -13.34 -6.04
CA VAL A 7 -4.27 -12.70 -5.43
C VAL A 7 -5.01 -13.70 -4.56
N ILE A 8 -5.43 -13.28 -3.38
CA ILE A 8 -6.25 -14.08 -2.46
C ILE A 8 -7.54 -13.33 -2.09
N ALA A 9 -8.48 -14.05 -1.47
CA ALA A 9 -9.73 -13.50 -0.97
C ALA A 9 -9.80 -13.66 0.55
N PRO A 10 -9.26 -12.71 1.35
CA PRO A 10 -9.21 -12.81 2.81
C PRO A 10 -10.52 -13.16 3.53
N PRO A 11 -11.72 -12.82 3.03
CA PRO A 11 -12.97 -13.30 3.60
C PRO A 11 -13.13 -14.84 3.61
N ASP A 12 -12.54 -15.54 2.64
CA ASP A 12 -12.38 -17.00 2.66
C ASP A 12 -11.00 -17.33 3.24
N VAL A 13 -10.95 -17.50 4.56
CA VAL A 13 -9.70 -17.74 5.29
C VAL A 13 -9.07 -19.07 4.88
N GLU A 14 -9.86 -20.14 4.76
CA GLU A 14 -9.34 -21.46 4.43
C GLU A 14 -8.79 -21.49 3.00
N GLY A 15 -9.55 -20.95 2.03
CA GLY A 15 -9.09 -20.81 0.65
C GLY A 15 -7.86 -19.93 0.54
N SER A 16 -7.81 -18.81 1.28
CA SER A 16 -6.65 -17.93 1.31
C SER A 16 -5.39 -18.62 1.83
N LEU A 17 -5.49 -19.44 2.89
CA LEU A 17 -4.34 -20.15 3.43
C LEU A 17 -3.79 -21.20 2.45
N LYS A 18 -4.69 -21.95 1.79
CA LYS A 18 -4.30 -22.91 0.73
C LYS A 18 -3.66 -22.20 -0.46
N GLU A 19 -4.23 -21.08 -0.90
CA GLU A 19 -3.69 -20.32 -2.02
C GLU A 19 -2.35 -19.66 -1.68
N ILE A 20 -2.16 -19.17 -0.45
CA ILE A 20 -0.86 -18.66 0.01
C ILE A 20 0.20 -19.76 -0.10
N GLU A 21 -0.09 -20.97 0.38
CA GLU A 21 0.82 -22.11 0.26
C GLU A 21 1.15 -22.39 -1.21
N TYR A 22 0.14 -22.52 -2.07
CA TYR A 22 0.34 -22.79 -3.49
C TYR A 22 1.13 -21.67 -4.20
N ALA A 23 0.80 -20.40 -3.94
CA ALA A 23 1.43 -19.24 -4.54
C ALA A 23 2.93 -19.18 -4.24
N PHE A 24 3.33 -19.38 -2.99
CA PHE A 24 4.74 -19.31 -2.61
C PHE A 24 5.51 -20.60 -2.95
N GLU A 25 4.90 -21.78 -2.76
CA GLU A 25 5.61 -23.05 -2.92
C GLU A 25 5.62 -23.56 -4.36
N VAL A 26 4.57 -23.33 -5.14
CA VAL A 26 4.45 -23.81 -6.52
C VAL A 26 4.70 -22.70 -7.52
N LEU A 27 3.96 -21.59 -7.45
CA LEU A 27 4.08 -20.50 -8.42
C LEU A 27 5.34 -19.65 -8.23
N LYS A 28 5.98 -19.75 -7.06
CA LYS A 28 7.13 -18.91 -6.66
C LYS A 28 6.80 -17.42 -6.77
N ALA A 29 5.59 -17.05 -6.37
CA ALA A 29 5.14 -15.67 -6.32
C ALA A 29 6.04 -14.82 -5.40
N ASP A 30 6.19 -13.54 -5.74
CA ASP A 30 6.99 -12.56 -5.00
C ASP A 30 6.30 -12.01 -3.77
N GLY A 31 4.98 -12.15 -3.74
CA GLY A 31 4.12 -11.51 -2.77
C GLY A 31 2.66 -11.77 -3.06
N ILE A 32 1.79 -11.09 -2.30
CA ILE A 32 0.34 -11.20 -2.41
C ILE A 32 -0.27 -9.85 -2.79
N GLY A 33 -1.16 -9.84 -3.76
CA GLY A 33 -1.98 -8.70 -4.15
C GLY A 33 -3.31 -8.72 -3.39
N LEU A 34 -3.66 -7.61 -2.76
CA LEU A 34 -4.95 -7.41 -2.08
C LEU A 34 -5.64 -6.16 -2.62
N LEU A 35 -6.95 -6.11 -2.46
CA LEU A 35 -7.74 -4.89 -2.62
C LEU A 35 -7.85 -4.16 -1.28
N THR A 36 -8.08 -2.85 -1.31
CA THR A 36 -8.26 -2.01 -0.11
C THR A 36 -9.45 -2.45 0.75
N SER A 37 -10.48 -3.05 0.16
CA SER A 37 -11.67 -3.51 0.85
C SER A 37 -12.32 -4.71 0.16
N TYR A 38 -13.02 -5.51 0.96
CA TYR A 38 -13.85 -6.63 0.51
C TYR A 38 -15.24 -6.45 1.10
N GLN A 39 -16.19 -5.99 0.27
CA GLN A 39 -17.51 -5.53 0.70
C GLN A 39 -17.41 -4.38 1.73
N ILE A 40 -17.81 -4.64 2.97
CA ILE A 40 -17.78 -3.65 4.07
C ILE A 40 -16.52 -3.75 4.94
N LYS A 41 -15.63 -4.70 4.65
CA LYS A 41 -14.44 -4.98 5.46
C LYS A 41 -13.20 -4.38 4.83
N TYR A 42 -12.52 -3.52 5.59
CA TYR A 42 -11.18 -3.03 5.26
C TYR A 42 -10.11 -3.96 5.84
N LEU A 43 -8.86 -3.82 5.42
CA LEU A 43 -7.79 -4.76 5.76
C LEU A 43 -7.43 -4.81 7.27
N GLY A 44 -7.81 -3.82 8.07
CA GLY A 44 -7.71 -3.93 9.53
C GLY A 44 -8.75 -4.83 10.21
N ASP A 45 -9.67 -5.46 9.47
CA ASP A 45 -10.75 -6.28 10.07
C ASP A 45 -10.17 -7.53 10.77
N PRO A 46 -10.55 -7.80 12.04
CA PRO A 46 -9.97 -8.89 12.81
C PRO A 46 -10.27 -10.28 12.22
N SER A 47 -11.30 -10.42 11.38
CA SER A 47 -11.59 -11.70 10.71
C SER A 47 -10.50 -12.12 9.71
N PHE A 48 -9.64 -11.19 9.26
CA PHE A 48 -8.50 -11.50 8.39
C PHE A 48 -7.23 -11.89 9.15
N ALA A 49 -7.25 -11.85 10.49
CA ALA A 49 -6.08 -12.13 11.31
C ALA A 49 -5.39 -13.49 11.03
N PRO A 50 -6.10 -14.60 10.77
CA PRO A 50 -5.42 -15.87 10.44
C PRO A 50 -4.63 -15.80 9.13
N VAL A 51 -5.13 -15.07 8.13
CA VAL A 51 -4.42 -14.84 6.86
C VAL A 51 -3.16 -14.01 7.11
N TYR A 52 -3.27 -12.93 7.89
CA TYR A 52 -2.11 -12.09 8.22
C TYR A 52 -1.08 -12.80 9.08
N GLN A 53 -1.48 -13.73 9.95
CA GLN A 53 -0.55 -14.56 10.71
C GLN A 53 0.36 -15.37 9.78
N GLU A 54 -0.19 -15.96 8.72
CA GLU A 54 0.60 -16.74 7.76
C GLU A 54 1.47 -15.83 6.87
N LEU A 55 0.94 -14.70 6.41
CA LEU A 55 1.73 -13.72 5.64
C LEU A 55 2.88 -13.14 6.48
N ASN A 56 2.66 -12.88 7.77
CA ASN A 56 3.69 -12.42 8.69
C ASN A 56 4.77 -13.48 8.90
N ARG A 57 4.38 -14.74 9.13
CA ARG A 57 5.33 -15.86 9.29
C ARG A 57 6.26 -15.98 8.09
N ARG A 58 5.74 -15.74 6.89
CA ARG A 58 6.50 -15.74 5.63
C ARG A 58 7.25 -14.44 5.35
N LYS A 59 7.04 -13.39 6.15
CA LYS A 59 7.56 -12.03 5.91
C LYS A 59 7.16 -11.51 4.52
N ALA A 60 5.93 -11.82 4.10
CA ALA A 60 5.46 -11.63 2.74
C ALA A 60 5.47 -10.14 2.34
N VAL A 61 5.71 -9.86 1.05
CA VAL A 61 5.40 -8.56 0.46
C VAL A 61 3.93 -8.55 0.09
N VAL A 62 3.20 -7.51 0.49
CA VAL A 62 1.78 -7.37 0.18
C VAL A 62 1.57 -6.07 -0.59
N TYR A 63 1.10 -6.17 -1.83
CA TYR A 63 0.73 -5.03 -2.65
C TYR A 63 -0.77 -4.77 -2.52
N VAL A 64 -1.16 -3.54 -2.22
CA VAL A 64 -2.56 -3.16 -2.00
C VAL A 64 -2.98 -2.14 -3.05
N HIS A 65 -3.88 -2.58 -3.93
CA HIS A 65 -4.51 -1.74 -4.94
C HIS A 65 -5.89 -1.27 -4.47
N PRO A 66 -6.30 -0.02 -4.75
CA PRO A 66 -7.64 0.43 -4.40
C PRO A 66 -8.74 -0.33 -5.14
N THR A 67 -9.89 -0.42 -4.49
CA THR A 67 -11.17 -0.75 -5.10
C THR A 67 -12.20 0.31 -4.68
N THR A 68 -13.45 0.16 -5.09
CA THR A 68 -14.56 0.98 -4.58
C THR A 68 -15.53 0.12 -3.78
N PRO A 69 -15.63 0.34 -2.46
CA PRO A 69 -16.62 -0.34 -1.64
C PRO A 69 -18.04 0.09 -2.05
N ASP A 70 -19.02 -0.76 -1.79
CA ASP A 70 -20.39 -0.58 -2.27
C ASP A 70 -21.03 0.74 -1.80
N CYS A 71 -20.67 1.23 -0.60
CA CYS A 71 -21.12 2.51 -0.04
C CYS A 71 -20.82 3.73 -0.92
N CYS A 72 -19.79 3.61 -1.75
CA CYS A 72 -19.01 4.75 -2.19
C CYS A 72 -18.94 4.80 -3.72
N ARG A 73 -19.86 4.11 -4.40
CA ARG A 73 -20.04 4.18 -5.86
C ARG A 73 -20.94 5.36 -6.22
N GLY A 74 -20.51 6.16 -7.19
CA GLY A 74 -21.34 7.22 -7.78
C GLY A 74 -21.68 8.38 -6.83
N LEU A 75 -20.86 8.61 -5.79
CA LEU A 75 -21.12 9.67 -4.79
C LEU A 75 -21.16 11.08 -5.40
N VAL A 76 -20.39 11.31 -6.46
CA VAL A 76 -20.34 12.58 -7.17
C VAL A 76 -20.76 12.32 -8.63
N PRO A 77 -21.96 12.74 -9.06
CA PRO A 77 -22.42 12.54 -10.43
C PRO A 77 -21.41 13.06 -11.47
N GLY A 78 -21.09 12.24 -12.46
CA GLY A 78 -20.14 12.57 -13.53
C GLY A 78 -18.66 12.40 -13.18
N ILE A 79 -18.31 12.10 -11.92
CA ILE A 79 -16.94 11.83 -11.50
C ILE A 79 -16.78 10.34 -11.18
N PRO A 80 -15.93 9.59 -11.92
CA PRO A 80 -15.75 8.17 -11.65
C PRO A 80 -15.03 7.93 -10.32
N PRO A 81 -15.26 6.79 -9.64
CA PRO A 81 -14.60 6.48 -8.37
C PRO A 81 -13.07 6.51 -8.42
N SER A 82 -12.47 6.23 -9.58
CA SER A 82 -11.01 6.31 -9.78
C SER A 82 -10.43 7.71 -9.52
N SER A 83 -11.23 8.77 -9.67
CA SER A 83 -10.75 10.15 -9.52
C SER A 83 -10.65 10.63 -8.07
N ILE A 84 -11.45 10.06 -7.15
CA ILE A 84 -11.53 10.51 -5.75
C ILE A 84 -11.52 9.32 -4.79
N GLU A 85 -12.40 8.35 -5.03
CA GLU A 85 -12.64 7.27 -4.09
C GLU A 85 -11.49 6.30 -4.00
N TYR A 86 -10.76 6.00 -5.08
CA TYR A 86 -9.60 5.09 -5.01
C TYR A 86 -8.54 5.60 -4.01
N ALA A 87 -8.13 6.86 -4.14
CA ALA A 87 -7.18 7.48 -3.22
C ALA A 87 -7.73 7.57 -1.79
N THR A 88 -9.04 7.78 -1.65
CA THR A 88 -9.70 7.84 -0.33
C THR A 88 -9.79 6.44 0.30
N ASP A 89 -10.03 5.40 -0.48
CA ASP A 89 -10.16 4.01 -0.01
C ASP A 89 -8.83 3.44 0.43
N SER A 90 -7.74 3.74 -0.29
CA SER A 90 -6.37 3.47 0.16
C SER A 90 -6.12 4.07 1.54
N THR A 91 -6.48 5.34 1.74
CA THR A 91 -6.36 6.00 3.06
C THR A 91 -7.20 5.30 4.13
N ARG A 92 -8.44 4.90 3.83
CA ARG A 92 -9.32 4.18 4.76
C ARG A 92 -8.69 2.87 5.20
N THR A 93 -8.15 2.08 4.27
CA THR A 93 -7.54 0.78 4.62
C THR A 93 -6.24 0.94 5.41
N ILE A 94 -5.38 1.89 5.03
CA ILE A 94 -4.12 2.16 5.75
C ILE A 94 -4.43 2.61 7.18
N ALA A 95 -5.38 3.53 7.34
CA ALA A 95 -5.84 3.94 8.65
C ALA A 95 -6.45 2.76 9.44
N HIS A 96 -7.26 1.90 8.81
CA HIS A 96 -7.84 0.76 9.50
C HIS A 96 -6.77 -0.22 10.00
N LEU A 97 -5.76 -0.54 9.18
CA LEU A 97 -4.63 -1.41 9.56
C LEU A 97 -3.86 -0.87 10.78
N VAL A 98 -3.63 0.45 10.83
CA VAL A 98 -2.88 1.10 11.91
C VAL A 98 -3.73 1.26 13.18
N PHE A 99 -4.94 1.79 13.06
CA PHE A 99 -5.78 2.09 14.23
C PHE A 99 -6.39 0.84 14.90
N THR A 100 -6.49 -0.28 14.19
CA THR A 100 -6.84 -1.58 14.79
C THR A 100 -5.65 -2.29 15.44
N GLY A 101 -4.43 -1.78 15.23
CA GLY A 101 -3.18 -2.44 15.64
C GLY A 101 -2.82 -3.67 14.80
N THR A 102 -3.48 -3.91 13.67
CA THR A 102 -3.20 -5.04 12.78
C THR A 102 -1.77 -5.00 12.26
N ALA A 103 -1.31 -3.83 11.79
CA ALA A 103 0.06 -3.65 11.30
C ALA A 103 1.13 -3.94 12.37
N MET A 104 0.85 -3.58 13.63
CA MET A 104 1.76 -3.84 14.74
C MET A 104 1.76 -5.30 15.20
N ARG A 105 0.60 -5.97 15.10
CA ARG A 105 0.46 -7.39 15.43
C ARG A 105 1.17 -8.28 14.40
N PHE A 106 1.26 -7.81 13.17
CA PHE A 106 1.89 -8.50 12.04
C PHE A 106 2.99 -7.63 11.41
N PRO A 107 4.08 -7.33 12.15
CA PRO A 107 5.07 -6.33 11.76
C PRO A 107 6.02 -6.77 10.65
N ASP A 108 6.10 -8.08 10.35
CA ASP A 108 6.97 -8.62 9.29
C ASP A 108 6.33 -8.59 7.90
N ILE A 109 5.04 -8.23 7.80
CA ILE A 109 4.40 -8.00 6.50
C ILE A 109 4.93 -6.69 5.91
N ARG A 110 5.46 -6.76 4.69
CA ARG A 110 5.99 -5.60 3.97
C ARG A 110 4.94 -5.06 3.02
N TRP A 111 4.20 -4.05 3.48
CA TRP A 111 3.10 -3.44 2.75
C TRP A 111 3.58 -2.45 1.69
N ILE A 112 2.99 -2.54 0.49
CA ILE A 112 3.12 -1.57 -0.60
C ILE A 112 1.73 -1.04 -0.91
N PHE A 113 1.53 0.27 -0.82
CA PHE A 113 0.27 0.91 -1.17
C PHE A 113 0.38 1.67 -2.49
N SER A 114 -0.66 1.52 -3.32
CA SER A 114 -0.75 2.25 -4.56
C SER A 114 -0.89 3.76 -4.35
N HIS A 115 -0.56 4.50 -5.41
CA HIS A 115 -0.90 5.90 -5.60
C HIS A 115 -0.44 6.84 -4.49
N SER A 116 0.82 6.70 -4.07
CA SER A 116 1.45 7.47 -3.00
C SER A 116 0.72 7.37 -1.66
N GLY A 117 -0.03 6.29 -1.44
CA GLY A 117 -0.86 6.10 -0.26
C GLY A 117 -2.20 6.86 -0.32
N GLY A 118 -2.60 7.30 -1.51
CA GLY A 118 -3.84 8.03 -1.73
C GLY A 118 -3.83 9.41 -1.05
N THR A 119 -4.87 9.71 -0.29
CA THR A 119 -4.99 10.98 0.45
C THR A 119 -4.25 10.98 1.80
N LEU A 120 -3.67 9.85 2.22
CA LEU A 120 -3.04 9.68 3.52
C LEU A 120 -1.99 10.76 3.84
N PRO A 121 -0.99 11.05 2.97
CA PRO A 121 0.06 12.01 3.32
C PRO A 121 -0.51 13.40 3.66
N PHE A 122 -1.57 13.81 2.96
CA PHE A 122 -2.25 15.08 3.18
C PHE A 122 -3.10 15.11 4.47
N LEU A 123 -3.57 13.95 4.93
CA LEU A 123 -4.45 13.82 6.10
C LEU A 123 -3.74 13.45 7.40
N THR A 124 -2.40 13.34 7.39
CA THR A 124 -1.57 12.92 8.54
C THR A 124 -1.91 13.63 9.85
N SER A 125 -2.08 14.96 9.84
CA SER A 125 -2.42 15.74 11.05
C SER A 125 -3.76 15.33 11.67
N ARG A 126 -4.74 14.91 10.86
CA ARG A 126 -6.04 14.43 11.35
C ARG A 126 -5.90 13.11 12.10
N PHE A 127 -5.05 12.22 11.60
CA PHE A 127 -4.78 10.94 12.26
C PHE A 127 -3.99 11.11 13.55
N VAL A 128 -2.99 12.00 13.58
CA VAL A 128 -2.25 12.34 14.80
C VAL A 128 -3.20 12.87 15.87
N ARG A 129 -4.00 13.88 15.53
CA ARG A 129 -5.02 14.43 16.44
C ARG A 129 -5.98 13.36 16.97
N LEU A 130 -6.47 12.48 16.10
CA LEU A 130 -7.39 11.41 16.50
C LEU A 130 -6.76 10.44 17.52
N ALA A 131 -5.51 10.04 17.29
CA ALA A 131 -4.80 9.14 18.18
C ALA A 131 -4.57 9.78 19.57
N GLU A 132 -4.21 11.07 19.59
CA GLU A 132 -4.03 11.86 20.81
C GLU A 132 -5.34 12.03 21.59
N GLU A 133 -6.41 12.50 20.93
CA GLU A 133 -7.72 12.75 21.54
C GLU A 133 -8.33 11.47 22.15
N ARG A 134 -8.17 10.33 21.48
CA ARG A 134 -8.76 9.05 21.91
C ARG A 134 -7.83 8.21 22.77
N LYS A 135 -6.57 8.61 22.96
CA LYS A 135 -5.54 7.83 23.68
C LYS A 135 -5.54 6.36 23.23
N ILE A 136 -5.49 6.13 21.91
CA ILE A 136 -5.59 4.80 21.32
C ILE A 136 -4.46 3.92 21.88
N ALA A 137 -4.80 2.90 22.66
CA ALA A 137 -3.82 2.09 23.42
C ALA A 137 -2.74 1.45 22.53
N ASN A 138 -3.10 1.12 21.28
CA ASN A 138 -2.18 0.53 20.31
C ASN A 138 -1.25 1.58 19.64
N LEU A 139 -1.44 2.88 19.85
CA LEU A 139 -0.65 3.93 19.20
C LEU A 139 -0.03 4.88 20.23
N PRO A 140 0.84 4.39 21.15
CA PRO A 140 1.42 5.23 22.20
C PRO A 140 2.28 6.38 21.64
N ASP A 141 2.93 6.16 20.49
CA ASP A 141 3.76 7.15 19.79
C ASP A 141 3.02 7.81 18.59
N GLY A 142 1.69 7.70 18.57
CA GLY A 142 0.85 8.12 17.46
C GLY A 142 0.94 7.20 16.23
N PRO A 143 0.27 7.56 15.12
CA PRO A 143 0.17 6.69 13.93
C PRO A 143 1.34 6.84 12.95
N LEU A 144 2.11 7.93 13.05
CA LEU A 144 3.20 8.24 12.10
C LEU A 144 4.30 7.16 12.05
N PRO A 145 4.72 6.53 13.16
CA PRO A 145 5.70 5.45 13.11
C PRO A 145 5.25 4.29 12.21
N GLU A 146 3.97 3.91 12.23
CA GLU A 146 3.46 2.83 11.39
C GLU A 146 3.34 3.26 9.92
N PHE A 147 2.80 4.46 9.64
CA PHE A 147 2.75 4.99 8.27
C PHE A 147 4.14 5.06 7.62
N ARG A 148 5.19 5.36 8.41
CA ARG A 148 6.58 5.42 7.93
C ARG A 148 7.20 4.08 7.59
N LYS A 149 6.64 2.96 8.04
CA LYS A 149 7.16 1.61 7.75
C LYS A 149 6.67 1.08 6.40
N PHE A 150 5.57 1.59 5.89
CA PHE A 150 4.98 1.11 4.65
C PHE A 150 5.71 1.65 3.42
N HIS A 151 5.59 0.94 2.30
CA HIS A 151 6.08 1.38 1.00
C HIS A 151 4.93 1.97 0.17
N TYR A 152 5.28 2.90 -0.72
CA TYR A 152 4.33 3.68 -1.49
C TYR A 152 4.84 3.79 -2.92
N GLU A 153 4.04 3.37 -3.91
CA GLU A 153 4.40 3.53 -5.31
C GLU A 153 3.77 4.79 -5.94
N LEU A 154 4.44 5.38 -6.93
CA LEU A 154 4.13 6.72 -7.44
C LEU A 154 3.07 6.81 -8.56
N ALA A 155 2.46 5.73 -9.01
CA ALA A 155 1.45 5.79 -10.06
C ALA A 155 0.30 6.74 -9.66
N GLN A 156 -0.09 7.68 -10.51
CA GLN A 156 -1.16 8.66 -10.22
C GLN A 156 -0.97 9.54 -8.96
N GLY A 157 0.14 9.38 -8.22
CA GLY A 157 0.53 10.14 -7.04
C GLY A 157 1.85 10.89 -7.24
N ASN A 158 2.09 11.35 -8.48
CA ASN A 158 3.40 11.74 -9.00
C ASN A 158 3.55 13.23 -9.33
N THR A 159 2.57 14.09 -9.00
CA THR A 159 2.77 15.54 -9.11
C THR A 159 3.74 16.04 -8.04
N PRO A 160 4.44 17.17 -8.24
CA PRO A 160 5.36 17.70 -7.23
C PRO A 160 4.73 17.93 -5.85
N GLY A 161 3.46 18.36 -5.79
CA GLY A 161 2.74 18.54 -4.52
C GLY A 161 2.46 17.22 -3.79
N GLN A 162 2.11 16.16 -4.52
CA GLN A 162 1.88 14.83 -3.96
C GLN A 162 3.18 14.20 -3.48
N ILE A 163 4.24 14.29 -4.28
CA ILE A 163 5.57 13.79 -3.92
C ILE A 163 6.09 14.54 -2.69
N ALA A 164 5.94 15.87 -2.62
CA ALA A 164 6.31 16.64 -1.43
C ALA A 164 5.59 16.15 -0.18
N ALA A 165 4.28 15.94 -0.25
CA ALA A 165 3.49 15.46 0.88
C ALA A 165 3.95 14.06 1.33
N LEU A 166 4.20 13.15 0.39
CA LEU A 166 4.73 11.82 0.69
C LEU A 166 6.11 11.89 1.35
N LEU A 167 7.04 12.69 0.81
CA LEU A 167 8.41 12.80 1.33
C LEU A 167 8.50 13.58 2.66
N LYS A 168 7.47 14.35 3.03
CA LYS A 168 7.34 14.88 4.39
C LYS A 168 6.94 13.80 5.40
N MET A 169 6.32 12.72 4.93
CA MET A 169 5.92 11.59 5.76
C MET A 169 7.02 10.52 5.84
N VAL A 170 7.58 10.10 4.71
CA VAL A 170 8.48 8.93 4.60
C VAL A 170 9.83 9.25 3.95
N SER A 171 10.82 8.38 4.20
CA SER A 171 12.12 8.44 3.53
C SER A 171 12.07 7.87 2.11
N ILE A 172 13.07 8.22 1.29
CA ILE A 172 13.22 7.72 -0.09
C ILE A 172 13.20 6.19 -0.16
N SER A 173 13.72 5.47 0.84
CA SER A 173 13.69 4.00 0.92
C SER A 173 12.28 3.39 0.90
N GLN A 174 11.26 4.17 1.24
CA GLN A 174 9.86 3.76 1.23
C GLN A 174 9.14 4.07 -0.08
N VAL A 175 9.78 4.79 -1.01
CA VAL A 175 9.15 5.22 -2.26
C VAL A 175 9.54 4.27 -3.39
N LEU A 176 8.54 3.81 -4.15
CA LEU A 176 8.70 2.88 -5.26
C LEU A 176 8.21 3.50 -6.56
N TYR A 177 8.80 3.07 -7.67
CA TYR A 177 8.25 3.34 -8.99
C TYR A 177 7.04 2.44 -9.27
N GLY A 178 5.98 3.02 -9.85
CA GLY A 178 4.83 2.29 -10.35
C GLY A 178 4.10 3.10 -11.41
N THR A 179 3.42 2.41 -12.33
CA THR A 179 2.80 3.00 -13.52
C THR A 179 1.29 2.87 -13.59
N ASP A 180 0.71 1.89 -12.90
CA ASP A 180 -0.70 1.50 -13.05
C ASP A 180 -1.06 1.09 -14.50
N TYR A 181 -0.10 0.50 -15.20
CA TYR A 181 -0.35 -0.11 -16.51
C TYR A 181 -1.32 -1.30 -16.38
N PRO A 182 -2.30 -1.46 -17.30
CA PRO A 182 -2.49 -0.74 -18.56
C PRO A 182 -3.41 0.49 -18.47
N PHE A 183 -3.88 0.87 -17.29
CA PHE A 183 -4.85 1.95 -17.12
C PHE A 183 -4.25 3.34 -17.35
N ARG A 184 -2.97 3.52 -17.02
CA ARG A 184 -2.22 4.76 -17.24
C ARG A 184 -0.97 4.51 -18.09
N ASN A 185 -0.47 5.58 -18.69
CA ASN A 185 0.78 5.55 -19.43
C ASN A 185 1.96 5.79 -18.47
N GLY A 186 2.97 4.92 -18.49
CA GLY A 186 4.18 5.08 -17.66
C GLY A 186 4.93 6.40 -17.89
N ALA A 187 4.73 7.06 -19.04
CA ALA A 187 5.25 8.41 -19.27
C ALA A 187 4.75 9.44 -18.24
N GLU A 188 3.60 9.23 -17.61
CA GLU A 188 3.06 10.11 -16.57
C GLU A 188 3.93 10.13 -15.32
N VAL A 189 4.28 8.96 -14.78
CA VAL A 189 5.16 8.88 -13.60
C VAL A 189 6.59 9.32 -13.95
N ASN A 190 7.07 9.03 -15.16
CA ASN A 190 8.38 9.51 -15.62
C ASN A 190 8.44 11.04 -15.64
N ARG A 191 7.39 11.72 -16.13
CA ARG A 191 7.29 13.17 -16.06
C ARG A 191 7.27 13.67 -14.63
N GLY A 192 6.47 13.06 -13.75
CA GLY A 192 6.40 13.45 -12.34
C GLY A 192 7.74 13.35 -11.61
N ILE A 193 8.50 12.27 -11.83
CA ILE A 193 9.85 12.08 -11.29
C ILE A 193 10.81 13.16 -11.82
N ALA A 194 10.76 13.45 -13.13
CA ALA A 194 11.59 14.48 -13.75
C ALA A 194 11.24 15.90 -13.27
N GLU A 195 9.95 16.22 -13.13
CA GLU A 195 9.46 17.51 -12.64
C GLU A 195 9.80 17.75 -11.17
N TRP A 196 9.77 16.70 -10.34
CA TRP A 196 10.23 16.80 -8.95
C TRP A 196 11.74 17.08 -8.87
N GLY A 197 12.54 16.45 -9.73
CA GLY A 197 13.99 16.63 -9.78
C GLY A 197 14.74 15.89 -8.67
N PHE A 198 14.49 14.59 -8.52
CA PHE A 198 15.26 13.74 -7.60
C PHE A 198 16.76 13.76 -7.91
N THR A 199 17.60 13.53 -6.89
CA THR A 199 19.01 13.26 -7.15
C THR A 199 19.16 11.96 -7.95
N ALA A 200 20.25 11.80 -8.70
CA ALA A 200 20.50 10.57 -9.46
C ALA A 200 20.58 9.31 -8.56
N THR A 201 20.91 9.47 -7.28
CA THR A 201 20.90 8.38 -6.30
C THR A 201 19.48 8.04 -5.89
N ASP A 202 18.66 9.04 -5.55
CA ASP A 202 17.27 8.83 -5.11
C ASP A 202 16.41 8.28 -6.26
N GLN A 203 16.58 8.81 -7.47
CA GLN A 203 15.85 8.34 -8.64
C GLN A 203 16.14 6.85 -8.90
N ARG A 204 17.42 6.43 -8.85
CA ARG A 204 17.80 5.02 -8.98
C ARG A 204 17.22 4.15 -7.86
N ALA A 205 17.14 4.69 -6.64
CA ALA A 205 16.52 3.97 -5.52
C ALA A 205 15.04 3.72 -5.79
N ILE A 206 14.30 4.74 -6.22
CA ILE A 206 12.86 4.69 -6.53
C ILE A 206 12.59 3.75 -7.73
N GLU A 207 13.33 3.93 -8.82
CA GLU A 207 13.14 3.18 -10.07
C GLU A 207 13.57 1.72 -9.97
N ARG A 208 14.42 1.36 -8.99
CA ARG A 208 15.05 0.04 -8.96
C ARG A 208 15.36 -0.49 -7.57
N GLU A 209 16.25 0.16 -6.81
CA GLU A 209 16.88 -0.49 -5.66
C GLU A 209 15.91 -0.82 -4.53
N ASN A 210 14.92 0.05 -4.28
CA ASN A 210 13.91 -0.17 -3.25
C ASN A 210 13.05 -1.39 -3.58
N ALA A 211 12.64 -1.55 -4.85
CA ALA A 211 11.90 -2.74 -5.28
C ALA A 211 12.74 -4.02 -5.16
N LEU A 212 14.04 -3.95 -5.49
CA LEU A 212 14.98 -5.07 -5.36
C LEU A 212 15.33 -5.42 -3.91
N ALA A 213 15.13 -4.52 -2.96
CA ALA A 213 15.21 -4.84 -1.53
C ALA A 213 13.98 -5.63 -1.07
N LEU A 214 12.80 -5.36 -1.65
CA LEU A 214 11.57 -6.08 -1.33
C LEU A 214 11.49 -7.44 -2.03
N VAL A 215 12.00 -7.53 -3.25
CA VAL A 215 11.97 -8.74 -4.09
C VAL A 215 13.38 -9.13 -4.56
N PRO A 216 14.23 -9.67 -3.66
CA PRO A 216 15.65 -9.90 -3.97
C PRO A 216 15.92 -10.84 -5.13
N ARG A 217 15.02 -11.80 -5.42
CA ARG A 217 15.21 -12.75 -6.53
C ARG A 217 15.32 -12.04 -7.88
N LEU A 218 14.74 -10.84 -8.01
CA LEU A 218 14.80 -10.06 -9.24
C LEU A 218 16.16 -9.40 -9.46
N ARG A 219 17.08 -9.41 -8.49
CA ARG A 219 18.46 -8.88 -8.63
C ARG A 219 19.32 -9.69 -9.60
N ALA A 220 19.14 -11.01 -9.61
CA ALA A 220 19.91 -11.94 -10.44
C ALA A 220 19.40 -12.03 -11.89
N SER A 221 18.59 -11.05 -12.30
CA SER A 221 17.89 -11.00 -13.58
C SER A 221 18.31 -9.75 -14.35
#